data_AF-A0A2I0NZI3-F1
#
_entry.id   AF-A0A2I0NZI3-F1
#
_cell.length_a   1.000
_cell.length_b   1.000
_cell.length_c   1.000
_cell.angle_alpha   90.00
_cell.angle_beta   90.00
_cell.angle_gamma   90.00
#
_symmetry.space_group_name_H-M   'P 1'
#
loop_
_entity.id
_entity.type
_entity.pdbx_description
1 polymer ?
#
loop_
_entity_poly.entity_id
_entity_poly.type
_entity_poly.pdbx_seq_one_letter_code
_entity_poly.pdbx_strand_id
1 'polypeptide(L)'
;MSLYGLKGRLSLSTSTIFILIILVGLIVRIIVPELKLLHHDEAIHAWFSYELITKGNYLYDPMYHGPLLYYLTGAAFLFFKDSDMIARLLPAVFGAAIVPLFWVLYRENWLSKNHALFGTFFFAISPSMVYFSRFLRHDIFQLFFTVLLLVCLLIYFDKGRWQYAVGAAVSAACGLCLKEDMPFTLLIFGSFFIFMVLAGRLALPITWRRDLIVGLFVMTGIGLTCYTTFFTHPGMFLQAPFKAIEHWVGISGQCRLCGGPYWYLLILGLYELPILLLALVAAWQYGVREKGFSQVKSGILEYLKIFKTGTGIIRSYQGIPDRSRFIALFSLYWMILSMIFYAYVGEKVPWLIIHQLFPMILLASYHITGKKVILAAIACVFLIVMMAHVCYTPADINEPIVQVQNSEDMREVMSMIDSSGSVVVATESYWPLPWYFRGDRWNKISFYGNKVDPSTFTSQDPDMVITHDTESYDSLPGYEKRQYKLSYWFSWYDNQDRIPAYYLFRDGKSGSINLDVFVKPKIAQRFKFSSSG
;
A
#
# COMPACT_ATOMS: atom_id res chain seq x y z
N MET A 1 30.92 -28.38 29.85
CA MET A 1 29.69 -28.31 29.03
C MET A 1 30.10 -27.99 27.59
N SER A 2 29.99 -28.92 26.64
CA SER A 2 30.56 -28.71 25.29
C SER A 2 29.75 -27.68 24.49
N LEU A 3 30.42 -26.90 23.62
CA LEU A 3 29.79 -25.98 22.67
C LEU A 3 28.70 -26.65 21.81
N TYR A 4 28.79 -27.96 21.61
CA TYR A 4 27.78 -28.77 20.92
C TYR A 4 26.49 -28.96 21.75
N GLY A 5 26.62 -29.13 23.07
CA GLY A 5 25.47 -29.24 23.98
C GLY A 5 24.71 -27.92 24.17
N LEU A 6 25.38 -26.77 24.02
CA LEU A 6 24.76 -25.44 23.99
C LEU A 6 24.06 -25.14 22.65
N LYS A 7 24.63 -25.56 21.51
CA LYS A 7 24.00 -25.41 20.18
C LYS A 7 22.64 -26.12 20.07
N GLY A 8 22.51 -27.32 20.64
CA GLY A 8 21.25 -28.06 20.66
C GLY A 8 20.19 -27.49 21.59
N ARG A 9 20.59 -26.78 22.66
CA ARG A 9 19.66 -26.14 23.62
C ARG A 9 19.20 -24.73 23.18
N LEU A 10 19.92 -24.09 22.26
CA LEU A 10 19.64 -22.74 21.76
C LEU A 10 19.10 -22.71 20.32
N SER A 11 18.97 -23.85 19.63
CA SER A 11 18.46 -23.86 18.25
C SER A 11 16.93 -23.75 18.25
N LEU A 12 16.41 -22.57 17.88
CA LEU A 12 14.98 -22.37 17.65
C LEU A 12 14.51 -23.23 16.47
N SER A 13 13.32 -23.83 16.60
CA SER A 13 12.68 -24.54 15.48
C SER A 13 12.32 -23.54 14.36
N THR A 14 12.25 -23.99 13.11
CA THR A 14 11.84 -23.12 11.99
C THR A 14 10.48 -22.47 12.27
N SER A 15 9.51 -23.24 12.78
CA SER A 15 8.19 -22.74 13.15
C SER A 15 8.26 -21.63 14.20
N THR A 16 9.11 -21.80 15.22
CA THR A 16 9.31 -20.78 16.26
C THR A 16 9.88 -19.50 15.67
N ILE A 17 10.84 -19.59 14.75
CA ILE A 17 11.41 -18.42 14.07
C ILE A 17 10.32 -17.68 13.26
N PHE A 18 9.48 -18.41 12.53
CA PHE A 18 8.35 -17.79 11.80
C PHE A 18 7.38 -17.07 12.73
N ILE A 19 7.00 -17.69 13.85
CA ILE A 19 6.11 -17.06 14.84
C ILE A 19 6.74 -15.77 15.38
N LEU A 20 8.03 -15.78 15.71
CA LEU A 20 8.73 -14.57 16.17
C LEU A 20 8.75 -13.48 15.09
N ILE A 21 9.00 -13.83 13.82
CA ILE A 21 8.96 -12.84 12.73
C ILE A 21 7.55 -12.27 12.54
N ILE A 22 6.49 -13.09 12.65
CA ILE A 22 5.10 -12.63 12.59
C ILE A 22 4.81 -11.63 13.72
N LEU A 23 5.19 -11.98 14.96
CA LEU A 23 4.97 -11.13 16.13
C LEU A 23 5.74 -9.81 16.00
N VAL A 24 7.02 -9.86 15.66
CA VAL A 24 7.84 -8.65 15.45
C VAL A 24 7.26 -7.82 14.30
N GLY A 25 6.92 -8.46 13.18
CA GLY A 25 6.33 -7.81 12.01
C GLY A 25 5.01 -7.10 12.32
N LEU A 26 4.16 -7.69 13.18
CA LEU A 26 2.94 -7.04 13.65
C LEU A 26 3.25 -5.87 14.60
N ILE A 27 4.12 -6.08 15.60
CA ILE A 27 4.47 -5.05 16.60
C ILE A 27 5.00 -3.79 15.93
N VAL A 28 5.91 -3.91 14.96
CA VAL A 28 6.48 -2.73 14.27
C VAL A 28 5.45 -1.98 13.39
N ARG A 29 4.30 -2.58 13.10
CA ARG A 29 3.22 -1.92 12.34
C ARG A 29 2.19 -1.25 13.25
N ILE A 30 2.02 -1.74 14.48
CA ILE A 30 1.00 -1.21 15.41
C ILE A 30 1.56 -0.30 16.50
N ILE A 31 2.88 -0.33 16.75
CA ILE A 31 3.47 0.46 17.83
C ILE A 31 3.46 1.96 17.49
N VAL A 32 3.10 2.78 18.49
CA VAL A 32 2.97 4.25 18.42
C VAL A 32 2.22 4.71 17.16
N PRO A 33 0.97 4.26 16.93
CA PRO A 33 0.27 4.56 15.70
C PRO A 33 -0.01 6.06 15.61
N GLU A 34 -0.25 6.76 16.72
CA GLU A 34 -0.57 8.21 16.77
C GLU A 34 0.65 9.14 16.60
N LEU A 35 1.84 8.58 16.36
CA LEU A 35 3.07 9.36 16.19
C LEU A 35 2.93 10.42 15.08
N LYS A 36 2.23 10.08 14.00
CA LYS A 36 1.94 10.97 12.88
C LYS A 36 0.44 11.21 12.81
N LEU A 37 0.02 12.45 12.54
CA LEU A 37 -1.40 12.71 12.24
C LEU A 37 -1.85 11.86 11.03
N LEU A 38 -3.15 11.60 10.95
CA LEU A 38 -3.70 10.97 9.73
C LEU A 38 -3.34 11.85 8.54
N HIS A 39 -2.72 11.27 7.52
CA HIS A 39 -2.46 11.98 6.28
C HIS A 39 -3.78 12.21 5.52
N HIS A 40 -3.77 13.07 4.50
CA HIS A 40 -4.99 13.52 3.81
C HIS A 40 -5.93 12.38 3.41
N ASP A 41 -5.45 11.45 2.56
CA ASP A 41 -6.27 10.31 2.10
C ASP A 41 -6.69 9.37 3.24
N GLU A 42 -5.85 9.21 4.27
CA GLU A 42 -6.16 8.37 5.44
C GLU A 42 -7.38 8.89 6.20
N ALA A 43 -7.43 10.20 6.42
CA ALA A 43 -8.54 10.86 7.09
C ALA A 43 -9.83 10.74 6.28
N ILE A 44 -9.74 10.85 4.95
CA ILE A 44 -10.89 10.64 4.04
C ILE A 44 -11.39 9.20 4.14
N HIS A 45 -10.49 8.22 4.06
CA HIS A 45 -10.86 6.80 4.13
C HIS A 45 -11.53 6.45 5.46
N ALA A 46 -10.96 6.95 6.56
CA ALA A 46 -11.53 6.78 7.90
C ALA A 46 -12.90 7.47 8.00
N TRP A 47 -13.03 8.70 7.49
CA TRP A 47 -14.27 9.45 7.51
C TRP A 47 -15.40 8.76 6.72
N PHE A 48 -15.18 8.34 5.47
CA PHE A 48 -16.22 7.64 4.71
C PHE A 48 -16.59 6.28 5.30
N SER A 49 -15.65 5.59 5.95
CA SER A 49 -15.94 4.38 6.69
C SER A 49 -16.83 4.66 7.91
N TYR A 50 -16.64 5.80 8.57
CA TYR A 50 -17.49 6.27 9.66
C TYR A 50 -18.87 6.73 9.17
N GLU A 51 -18.95 7.46 8.06
CA GLU A 51 -20.23 7.86 7.46
C GLU A 51 -21.05 6.65 7.00
N LEU A 52 -20.40 5.64 6.43
CA LEU A 52 -21.06 4.39 6.06
C LEU A 52 -21.81 3.78 7.25
N ILE A 53 -21.19 3.70 8.43
CA ILE A 53 -21.81 3.04 9.59
C ILE A 53 -22.81 3.92 10.35
N THR A 54 -22.70 5.25 10.22
CA THR A 54 -23.56 6.20 10.94
C THR A 54 -24.75 6.68 10.11
N LYS A 55 -24.58 6.82 8.80
CA LYS A 55 -25.61 7.30 7.87
C LYS A 55 -26.18 6.21 6.97
N GLY A 56 -25.50 5.07 6.85
CA GLY A 56 -25.92 3.95 6.00
C GLY A 56 -25.84 4.23 4.49
N ASN A 57 -25.18 5.34 4.09
CA ASN A 57 -25.09 5.77 2.70
C ASN A 57 -23.66 5.62 2.19
N TYR A 58 -23.48 4.91 1.08
CA TYR A 58 -22.22 4.80 0.36
C TYR A 58 -22.49 4.58 -1.12
N LEU A 59 -21.94 5.46 -1.94
CA LEU A 59 -21.96 5.35 -3.39
C LEU A 59 -20.51 5.29 -3.89
N TYR A 60 -20.20 4.28 -4.71
CA TYR A 60 -18.87 4.14 -5.28
C TYR A 60 -18.50 5.35 -6.14
N ASP A 61 -17.33 5.92 -5.83
CA ASP A 61 -16.68 7.00 -6.56
C ASP A 61 -15.23 6.57 -6.86
N PRO A 62 -14.84 6.48 -8.15
CA PRO A 62 -13.50 6.04 -8.53
C PRO A 62 -12.37 6.92 -7.99
N MET A 63 -12.66 8.18 -7.62
CA MET A 63 -11.67 9.07 -7.00
C MET A 63 -11.13 8.54 -5.67
N TYR A 64 -11.93 7.73 -4.97
CA TYR A 64 -11.60 7.19 -3.66
C TYR A 64 -11.38 5.66 -3.68
N HIS A 65 -11.14 5.10 -4.86
CA HIS A 65 -10.88 3.67 -5.06
C HIS A 65 -12.02 2.74 -4.64
N GLY A 66 -11.71 1.44 -4.56
CA GLY A 66 -12.67 0.37 -4.40
C GLY A 66 -13.33 0.31 -3.01
N PRO A 67 -14.57 -0.21 -2.96
CA PRO A 67 -15.43 -0.17 -1.78
C PRO A 67 -15.00 -1.08 -0.62
N LEU A 68 -14.18 -2.11 -0.88
CA LEU A 68 -13.88 -3.14 0.13
C LEU A 68 -13.17 -2.57 1.36
N LEU A 69 -12.28 -1.59 1.20
CA LEU A 69 -11.60 -0.95 2.34
C LEU A 69 -12.60 -0.32 3.31
N TYR A 70 -13.64 0.35 2.79
CA TYR A 70 -14.66 1.01 3.59
C TYR A 70 -15.52 0.01 4.35
N TYR A 71 -15.89 -1.10 3.72
CA TYR A 71 -16.66 -2.15 4.40
C TYR A 71 -15.87 -2.82 5.52
N LEU A 72 -14.59 -3.13 5.28
CA LEU A 72 -13.73 -3.72 6.30
C LEU A 72 -13.49 -2.76 7.47
N THR A 73 -13.21 -1.49 7.16
CA THR A 73 -12.96 -0.44 8.16
C THR A 73 -14.23 -0.09 8.94
N GLY A 74 -15.36 0.07 8.26
CA GLY A 74 -16.65 0.28 8.89
C GLY A 74 -17.04 -0.88 9.80
N ALA A 75 -16.84 -2.13 9.38
CA ALA A 75 -17.04 -3.29 10.24
C ALA A 75 -16.14 -3.24 11.49
N ALA A 76 -14.87 -2.88 11.34
CA ALA A 76 -13.98 -2.71 12.49
C ALA A 76 -14.44 -1.60 13.44
N PHE A 77 -14.94 -0.47 12.92
CA PHE A 77 -15.51 0.60 13.74
C PHE A 77 -16.78 0.16 14.47
N LEU A 78 -17.65 -0.67 13.87
CA LEU A 78 -18.82 -1.23 14.55
C LEU A 78 -18.43 -2.12 15.74
N PHE A 79 -17.39 -2.95 15.60
CA PHE A 79 -16.99 -3.90 16.65
C PHE A 79 -16.08 -3.29 17.72
N PHE A 80 -15.19 -2.36 17.35
CA PHE A 80 -14.12 -1.86 18.23
C PHE A 80 -14.19 -0.37 18.51
N LYS A 81 -15.22 0.33 17.99
CA LYS A 81 -15.37 1.78 18.00
C LYS A 81 -14.35 2.48 17.09
N ASP A 82 -14.78 3.58 16.48
CA ASP A 82 -13.96 4.42 15.63
C ASP A 82 -12.83 5.11 16.42
N SER A 83 -11.59 4.96 15.96
CA SER A 83 -10.41 5.65 16.50
C SER A 83 -9.23 5.56 15.52
N ASP A 84 -8.23 6.43 15.68
CA ASP A 84 -6.99 6.41 14.88
C ASP A 84 -6.28 5.05 14.98
N MET A 85 -6.27 4.46 16.19
CA MET A 85 -5.75 3.11 16.45
C MET A 85 -6.46 2.06 15.59
N ILE A 86 -7.80 2.03 15.60
CA ILE A 86 -8.57 1.02 14.84
C ILE A 86 -8.46 1.24 13.33
N ALA A 87 -8.43 2.50 12.88
CA ALA A 87 -8.19 2.83 11.47
C ALA A 87 -6.84 2.28 10.97
N ARG A 88 -5.79 2.36 11.79
CA ARG A 88 -4.44 1.86 11.47
C ARG A 88 -4.21 0.38 11.79
N LEU A 89 -5.08 -0.23 12.59
CA LEU A 89 -4.95 -1.64 12.93
C LEU A 89 -5.16 -2.55 11.72
N LEU A 90 -6.15 -2.26 10.88
CA LEU A 90 -6.44 -3.08 9.69
C LEU A 90 -5.28 -3.15 8.68
N PRO A 91 -4.72 -2.03 8.18
CA PRO A 91 -3.57 -2.11 7.28
C PRO A 91 -2.37 -2.82 7.93
N ALA A 92 -2.16 -2.65 9.25
CA ALA A 92 -1.10 -3.33 9.97
C ALA A 92 -1.30 -4.85 10.04
N VAL A 93 -2.54 -5.29 10.29
CA VAL A 93 -2.91 -6.72 10.32
C VAL A 93 -2.80 -7.33 8.92
N PHE A 94 -3.33 -6.69 7.88
CA PHE A 94 -3.22 -7.19 6.50
C PHE A 94 -1.76 -7.23 6.03
N GLY A 95 -0.97 -6.21 6.38
CA GLY A 95 0.47 -6.19 6.12
C GLY A 95 1.19 -7.34 6.84
N ALA A 96 0.90 -7.58 8.12
CA ALA A 96 1.48 -8.69 8.87
C ALA A 96 0.97 -10.07 8.39
N ALA A 97 -0.25 -10.16 7.86
CA ALA A 97 -0.86 -11.39 7.36
C ALA A 97 -0.20 -11.93 6.07
N ILE A 98 0.62 -11.13 5.39
CA ILE A 98 1.47 -11.58 4.30
C ILE A 98 2.59 -12.51 4.81
N VAL A 99 3.06 -12.33 6.04
CA VAL A 99 4.16 -13.12 6.65
C VAL A 99 3.78 -14.62 6.76
N PRO A 100 2.59 -15.01 7.26
CA PRO A 100 2.11 -16.39 7.17
C PRO A 100 2.05 -17.00 5.76
N LEU A 101 1.90 -16.20 4.70
CA LEU A 101 1.84 -16.74 3.33
C LEU A 101 3.19 -17.32 2.88
N PHE A 102 4.31 -16.75 3.33
CA PHE A 102 5.63 -17.37 3.14
C PHE A 102 5.75 -18.71 3.88
N TRP A 103 5.16 -18.82 5.06
CA TRP A 103 5.10 -20.08 5.80
C TRP A 103 4.29 -21.14 5.04
N VAL A 104 3.16 -20.76 4.46
CA VAL A 104 2.36 -21.66 3.60
C VAL A 104 3.21 -22.14 2.42
N LEU A 105 3.91 -21.25 1.71
CA LEU A 105 4.77 -21.64 0.59
C LEU A 105 5.94 -22.53 1.04
N TYR A 106 6.52 -22.31 2.21
CA TYR A 106 7.54 -23.20 2.78
C TYR A 106 6.97 -24.59 3.08
N ARG A 107 5.81 -24.67 3.74
CA ARG A 107 5.14 -25.93 4.08
C ARG A 107 4.71 -26.72 2.86
N GLU A 108 4.37 -26.00 1.80
CA GLU A 108 4.01 -26.57 0.51
C GLU A 108 5.22 -26.85 -0.39
N ASN A 109 6.44 -26.83 0.16
CA ASN A 109 7.71 -27.10 -0.55
C ASN A 109 7.94 -26.21 -1.78
N TRP A 110 7.33 -25.03 -1.82
CA TRP A 110 7.54 -24.04 -2.86
C TRP A 110 8.79 -23.21 -2.59
N LEU A 111 9.05 -22.92 -1.31
CA LEU A 111 10.24 -22.22 -0.86
C LEU A 111 11.12 -23.18 -0.05
N SER A 112 12.43 -23.13 -0.28
CA SER A 112 13.38 -23.75 0.64
C SER A 112 13.34 -23.03 2.01
N LYS A 113 13.87 -23.67 3.06
CA LYS A 113 13.92 -23.08 4.40
C LYS A 113 14.56 -21.68 4.41
N ASN A 114 15.72 -21.52 3.76
CA ASN A 114 16.42 -20.24 3.73
C ASN A 114 15.65 -19.20 2.91
N HIS A 115 15.12 -19.60 1.75
CA HIS A 115 14.32 -18.70 0.90
C HIS A 115 13.12 -18.15 1.68
N ALA A 116 12.40 -19.03 2.37
CA ALA A 116 11.25 -18.62 3.16
C ALA A 116 11.66 -17.74 4.34
N LEU A 117 12.65 -18.12 5.15
CA LEU A 117 13.07 -17.34 6.31
C LEU A 117 13.60 -15.94 5.94
N PHE A 118 14.49 -15.83 4.96
CA PHE A 118 15.01 -14.52 4.53
C PHE A 118 13.96 -13.68 3.82
N GLY A 119 13.14 -14.28 2.94
CA GLY A 119 12.08 -13.54 2.26
C GLY A 119 11.04 -12.99 3.24
N THR A 120 10.65 -13.80 4.22
CA THR A 120 9.74 -13.41 5.30
C THR A 120 10.33 -12.31 6.16
N PHE A 121 11.60 -12.46 6.56
CA PHE A 121 12.25 -11.47 7.42
C PHE A 121 12.45 -10.15 6.68
N PHE A 122 13.00 -10.16 5.45
CA PHE A 122 13.11 -8.96 4.61
C PHE A 122 11.79 -8.22 4.44
N PHE A 123 10.68 -8.94 4.22
CA PHE A 123 9.36 -8.31 4.17
C PHE A 123 8.93 -7.71 5.53
N ALA A 124 9.17 -8.44 6.62
CA ALA A 124 8.77 -8.01 7.96
C ALA A 124 9.46 -6.71 8.41
N ILE A 125 10.71 -6.48 7.98
CA ILE A 125 11.54 -5.32 8.36
C ILE A 125 11.80 -4.33 7.21
N SER A 126 11.25 -4.55 6.01
CA SER A 126 11.46 -3.63 4.88
C SER A 126 10.88 -2.26 5.20
N PRO A 127 11.66 -1.16 5.03
CA PRO A 127 11.20 0.18 5.35
C PRO A 127 9.89 0.55 4.66
N SER A 128 9.79 0.30 3.35
CA SER A 128 8.58 0.64 2.58
C SER A 128 7.41 -0.26 2.93
N MET A 129 7.65 -1.57 3.12
CA MET A 129 6.59 -2.52 3.48
C MET A 129 6.01 -2.26 4.87
N VAL A 130 6.84 -1.83 5.83
CA VAL A 130 6.36 -1.42 7.16
C VAL A 130 5.68 -0.06 7.07
N TYR A 131 6.30 0.93 6.43
CA TYR A 131 5.75 2.28 6.33
C TYR A 131 4.34 2.30 5.72
N PHE A 132 4.13 1.70 4.54
CA PHE A 132 2.83 1.70 3.87
C PHE A 132 1.81 0.71 4.45
N SER A 133 2.19 -0.08 5.47
CA SER A 133 1.25 -0.90 6.23
C SER A 133 0.84 -0.28 7.57
N ARG A 134 1.28 0.97 7.85
CA ARG A 134 0.91 1.72 9.06
C ARG A 134 -0.22 2.74 8.82
N PHE A 135 -0.64 2.94 7.57
CA PHE A 135 -1.62 3.94 7.18
C PHE A 135 -2.84 3.30 6.51
N LEU A 136 -4.04 3.82 6.78
CA LEU A 136 -5.28 3.35 6.15
C LEU A 136 -5.34 3.72 4.66
N ARG A 137 -4.72 2.89 3.83
CA ARG A 137 -4.73 2.96 2.36
C ARG A 137 -4.96 1.60 1.74
N HIS A 138 -5.54 1.56 0.54
CA HIS A 138 -5.84 0.33 -0.20
C HIS A 138 -4.61 -0.51 -0.56
N ASP A 139 -3.44 0.11 -0.71
CA ASP A 139 -2.21 -0.48 -1.24
C ASP A 139 -1.79 -1.78 -0.50
N ILE A 140 -1.77 -1.77 0.84
CA ILE A 140 -1.33 -2.95 1.59
C ILE A 140 -2.36 -4.09 1.56
N PHE A 141 -3.66 -3.77 1.55
CA PHE A 141 -4.72 -4.76 1.38
C PHE A 141 -4.63 -5.40 0.00
N GLN A 142 -4.38 -4.55 -1.01
CA GLN A 142 -4.17 -4.96 -2.37
C GLN A 142 -2.99 -5.93 -2.47
N LEU A 143 -1.84 -5.60 -1.87
CA LEU A 143 -0.69 -6.49 -1.84
C LEU A 143 -1.02 -7.83 -1.14
N PHE A 144 -1.74 -7.82 -0.01
CA PHE A 144 -2.15 -9.05 0.66
C PHE A 144 -2.95 -9.97 -0.29
N PHE A 145 -3.96 -9.44 -0.98
CA PHE A 145 -4.75 -10.23 -1.92
C PHE A 145 -3.96 -10.64 -3.16
N THR A 146 -3.01 -9.83 -3.64
CA THR A 146 -2.07 -10.24 -4.71
C THR A 146 -1.21 -11.43 -4.28
N VAL A 147 -0.67 -11.43 -3.06
CA VAL A 147 0.16 -12.53 -2.56
C VAL A 147 -0.69 -13.76 -2.28
N LEU A 148 -1.89 -13.60 -1.73
CA LEU A 148 -2.82 -14.71 -1.52
C LEU A 148 -3.25 -15.34 -2.85
N LEU A 149 -3.53 -14.52 -3.87
CA LEU A 149 -3.78 -14.96 -5.24
C LEU A 149 -2.63 -15.80 -5.77
N LEU A 150 -1.38 -15.35 -5.61
CA LEU A 150 -0.20 -16.11 -6.01
C LEU A 150 -0.15 -17.47 -5.32
N VAL A 151 -0.26 -17.50 -3.99
CA VAL A 151 -0.22 -18.74 -3.20
C VAL A 151 -1.29 -19.73 -3.66
N CYS A 152 -2.53 -19.25 -3.84
CA CYS A 152 -3.64 -20.05 -4.33
C CYS A 152 -3.40 -20.59 -5.74
N LEU A 153 -2.93 -19.77 -6.68
CA LEU A 153 -2.62 -20.22 -8.04
C LEU A 153 -1.52 -21.27 -8.05
N LEU A 154 -0.42 -21.04 -7.33
CA LEU A 154 0.69 -21.99 -7.23
C LEU A 154 0.18 -23.35 -6.71
N ILE A 155 -0.55 -23.37 -5.60
CA ILE A 155 -1.05 -24.64 -5.04
C ILE A 155 -2.13 -25.27 -5.92
N TYR A 156 -2.98 -24.48 -6.58
CA TYR A 156 -3.98 -25.00 -7.52
C TYR A 156 -3.31 -25.71 -8.71
N PHE A 157 -2.32 -25.09 -9.35
CA PHE A 157 -1.61 -25.71 -10.46
C PHE A 157 -0.67 -26.84 -10.04
N ASP A 158 -0.25 -26.86 -8.77
CA ASP A 158 0.58 -27.94 -8.23
C ASP A 158 -0.20 -29.09 -7.64
N LYS A 159 -1.47 -28.94 -7.22
CA LYS A 159 -2.27 -29.99 -6.57
C LYS A 159 -3.63 -30.30 -7.22
N GLY A 160 -4.10 -29.48 -8.14
CA GLY A 160 -5.40 -29.62 -8.80
C GLY A 160 -6.62 -29.53 -7.88
N ARG A 161 -6.48 -28.92 -6.70
CA ARG A 161 -7.54 -28.83 -5.68
C ARG A 161 -8.40 -27.58 -5.90
N TRP A 162 -9.67 -27.78 -6.19
CA TRP A 162 -10.63 -26.71 -6.54
C TRP A 162 -10.75 -25.60 -5.49
N GLN A 163 -10.52 -25.89 -4.21
CA GLN A 163 -10.57 -24.89 -3.13
C GLN A 163 -9.57 -23.75 -3.36
N TYR A 164 -8.41 -24.05 -3.95
CA TYR A 164 -7.41 -23.02 -4.26
C TYR A 164 -7.77 -22.23 -5.51
N ALA A 165 -8.54 -22.80 -6.45
CA ALA A 165 -9.15 -22.03 -7.54
C ALA A 165 -10.17 -21.02 -6.99
N VAL A 166 -11.00 -21.44 -6.02
CA VAL A 166 -11.92 -20.54 -5.31
C VAL A 166 -11.16 -19.49 -4.50
N GLY A 167 -10.10 -19.87 -3.78
CA GLY A 167 -9.25 -18.91 -3.06
C GLY A 167 -8.59 -17.87 -3.98
N ALA A 168 -8.15 -18.29 -5.17
CA ALA A 168 -7.65 -17.38 -6.20
C ALA A 168 -8.75 -16.43 -6.69
N ALA A 169 -9.96 -16.95 -6.95
CA ALA A 169 -11.11 -16.14 -7.35
C ALA A 169 -11.52 -15.12 -6.27
N VAL A 170 -11.59 -15.53 -5.00
CA VAL A 170 -11.85 -14.62 -3.86
C VAL A 170 -10.78 -13.52 -3.81
N SER A 171 -9.50 -13.89 -3.91
CA SER A 171 -8.40 -12.93 -3.85
C SER A 171 -8.44 -11.93 -5.00
N ALA A 172 -8.69 -12.40 -6.23
CA ALA A 172 -8.85 -11.55 -7.40
C ALA A 172 -10.05 -10.61 -7.24
N ALA A 173 -11.19 -11.11 -6.76
CA ALA A 173 -12.39 -10.29 -6.54
C ALA A 173 -12.17 -9.21 -5.47
N CYS A 174 -11.59 -9.58 -4.32
CA CYS A 174 -11.29 -8.64 -3.25
C CYS A 174 -10.33 -7.55 -3.71
N GLY A 175 -9.29 -7.90 -4.47
CA GLY A 175 -8.38 -6.92 -5.05
C GLY A 175 -9.04 -6.00 -6.08
N LEU A 176 -9.90 -6.55 -6.95
CA LEU A 176 -10.69 -5.74 -7.88
C LEU A 176 -11.59 -4.76 -7.12
N CYS A 177 -12.16 -5.16 -5.99
CA CYS A 177 -12.94 -4.29 -5.11
C CYS A 177 -12.11 -3.38 -4.21
N LEU A 178 -10.78 -3.38 -4.31
CA LEU A 178 -9.90 -2.46 -3.59
C LEU A 178 -9.32 -1.39 -4.50
N LYS A 179 -8.68 -1.78 -5.60
CA LYS A 179 -7.86 -0.85 -6.35
C LYS A 179 -7.68 -1.24 -7.81
N GLU A 180 -7.52 -0.23 -8.64
CA GLU A 180 -7.51 -0.28 -10.10
C GLU A 180 -6.19 -0.79 -10.70
N ASP A 181 -5.22 -1.11 -9.85
CA ASP A 181 -4.01 -1.86 -10.24
C ASP A 181 -4.21 -3.39 -10.16
N MET A 182 -5.32 -3.91 -9.61
CA MET A 182 -5.61 -5.36 -9.65
C MET A 182 -5.75 -5.88 -11.08
N PRO A 183 -6.46 -5.22 -12.01
CA PRO A 183 -6.51 -5.64 -13.40
C PRO A 183 -5.12 -5.83 -14.01
N PHE A 184 -4.17 -4.93 -13.73
CA PHE A 184 -2.80 -5.05 -14.22
C PHE A 184 -2.06 -6.24 -13.57
N THR A 185 -2.26 -6.47 -12.27
CA THR A 185 -1.75 -7.67 -11.58
C THR A 185 -2.29 -8.97 -12.20
N LEU A 186 -3.59 -9.02 -12.49
CA LEU A 186 -4.25 -10.14 -13.15
C LEU A 186 -3.71 -10.36 -14.57
N LEU A 187 -3.40 -9.28 -15.30
CA LEU A 187 -2.75 -9.38 -16.61
C LEU A 187 -1.35 -9.99 -16.51
N ILE A 188 -0.50 -9.54 -15.57
CA ILE A 188 0.83 -10.13 -15.34
C ILE A 188 0.72 -11.61 -14.97
N PHE A 189 -0.14 -11.95 -14.02
CA PHE A 189 -0.24 -13.32 -13.54
C PHE A 189 -0.85 -14.20 -14.62
N GLY A 190 -1.95 -13.74 -15.23
CA GLY A 190 -2.65 -14.41 -16.32
C GLY A 190 -1.73 -14.68 -17.50
N SER A 191 -1.02 -13.66 -18.01
CA SER A 191 -0.09 -13.82 -19.13
C SER A 191 1.00 -14.85 -18.84
N PHE A 192 1.57 -14.84 -17.63
CA PHE A 192 2.58 -15.80 -17.21
C PHE A 192 2.04 -17.23 -17.15
N PHE A 193 0.95 -17.45 -16.40
CA PHE A 193 0.39 -18.80 -16.23
C PHE A 193 -0.18 -19.35 -17.53
N ILE A 194 -0.86 -18.52 -18.34
CA ILE A 194 -1.32 -18.90 -19.68
C ILE A 194 -0.12 -19.31 -20.54
N PHE A 195 0.94 -18.49 -20.61
CA PHE A 195 2.14 -18.86 -21.36
C PHE A 195 2.75 -20.19 -20.87
N MET A 196 2.82 -20.42 -19.56
CA MET A 196 3.36 -21.67 -19.00
C MET A 196 2.49 -22.89 -19.34
N VAL A 197 1.16 -22.75 -19.37
CA VAL A 197 0.25 -23.79 -19.87
C VAL A 197 0.48 -24.03 -21.36
N LEU A 198 0.49 -22.96 -22.15
CA LEU A 198 0.65 -23.01 -23.60
C LEU A 198 1.99 -23.64 -24.02
N ALA A 199 3.06 -23.36 -23.27
CA ALA A 199 4.39 -23.94 -23.47
C ALA A 199 4.53 -25.38 -22.93
N GLY A 200 3.45 -25.98 -22.40
CA GLY A 200 3.45 -27.34 -21.85
C GLY A 200 4.30 -27.50 -20.59
N ARG A 201 4.62 -26.39 -19.90
CA ARG A 201 5.41 -26.34 -18.66
C ARG A 201 4.54 -26.37 -17.41
N LEU A 202 3.25 -26.09 -17.57
CA LEU A 202 2.21 -26.16 -16.58
C LEU A 202 1.07 -27.01 -17.16
N ALA A 203 0.40 -27.78 -16.32
CA ALA A 203 -0.76 -28.56 -16.74
C ALA A 203 -2.01 -28.11 -16.00
N LEU A 204 -3.14 -28.13 -16.71
CA LEU A 204 -4.42 -27.80 -16.12
C LEU A 204 -5.01 -29.04 -15.41
N PRO A 205 -5.59 -28.87 -14.22
CA PRO A 205 -6.35 -29.94 -13.57
C PRO A 205 -7.52 -30.38 -14.43
N ILE A 206 -7.93 -31.66 -14.37
CA ILE A 206 -9.05 -32.16 -15.20
C ILE A 206 -10.36 -31.39 -14.97
N THR A 207 -10.53 -30.82 -13.78
CA THR A 207 -11.71 -30.04 -13.37
C THR A 207 -11.63 -28.56 -13.72
N TRP A 208 -10.59 -28.10 -14.43
CA TRP A 208 -10.31 -26.67 -14.59
C TRP A 208 -11.47 -25.85 -15.14
N ARG A 209 -12.30 -26.41 -16.03
CA ARG A 209 -13.47 -25.72 -16.59
C ARG A 209 -14.51 -25.43 -15.52
N ARG A 210 -14.84 -26.45 -14.71
CA ARG A 210 -15.75 -26.30 -13.56
C ARG A 210 -15.17 -25.28 -12.59
N ASP A 211 -13.89 -25.43 -12.25
CA ASP A 211 -13.23 -24.60 -11.24
C ASP A 211 -13.16 -23.13 -11.68
N LEU A 212 -12.94 -22.88 -12.99
CA LEU A 212 -13.01 -21.55 -13.60
C LEU A 212 -14.43 -20.96 -13.53
N ILE A 213 -15.46 -21.74 -13.90
CA ILE A 213 -16.85 -21.29 -13.85
C ILE A 213 -17.26 -20.93 -12.41
N VAL A 214 -16.92 -21.78 -11.44
CA VAL A 214 -17.17 -21.51 -10.02
C VAL A 214 -16.42 -20.26 -9.57
N GLY A 215 -15.15 -20.11 -9.97
CA GLY A 215 -14.35 -18.92 -9.68
C GLY A 215 -14.99 -17.64 -10.22
N LEU A 216 -15.44 -17.64 -11.48
CA LEU A 216 -16.12 -16.50 -12.09
C LEU A 216 -17.43 -16.14 -11.38
N PHE A 217 -18.20 -17.15 -10.94
CA PHE A 217 -19.41 -16.93 -10.15
C PHE A 217 -19.10 -16.28 -8.79
N VAL A 218 -18.07 -16.75 -8.09
CA VAL A 218 -17.61 -16.16 -6.82
C VAL A 218 -17.13 -14.73 -7.03
N MET A 219 -16.32 -14.48 -8.05
CA MET A 219 -15.84 -13.13 -8.38
C MET A 219 -17.00 -12.17 -8.66
N THR A 220 -17.97 -12.64 -9.44
CA THR A 220 -19.17 -11.87 -9.78
C THR A 220 -20.00 -11.60 -8.52
N GLY A 221 -20.21 -12.59 -7.65
CA GLY A 221 -20.97 -12.42 -6.41
C GLY A 221 -20.34 -11.41 -5.45
N ILE A 222 -19.01 -11.48 -5.26
CA ILE A 222 -18.27 -10.52 -4.42
C ILE A 222 -18.33 -9.12 -5.04
N GLY A 223 -18.02 -9.00 -6.34
CA GLY A 223 -18.04 -7.73 -7.05
C GLY A 223 -19.43 -7.08 -7.05
N LEU A 224 -20.48 -7.87 -7.30
CA LEU A 224 -21.86 -7.43 -7.25
C LEU A 224 -22.23 -6.93 -5.86
N THR A 225 -21.90 -7.69 -4.82
CA THR A 225 -22.20 -7.29 -3.44
C THR A 225 -21.47 -5.99 -3.07
N CYS A 226 -20.19 -5.87 -3.41
CA CYS A 226 -19.38 -4.72 -3.02
C CYS A 226 -19.74 -3.46 -3.82
N TYR A 227 -19.78 -3.53 -5.15
CA TYR A 227 -19.97 -2.32 -5.98
C TYR A 227 -21.42 -1.81 -6.00
N THR A 228 -22.39 -2.63 -5.62
CA THR A 228 -23.80 -2.19 -5.49
C THR A 228 -24.16 -1.75 -4.08
N THR A 229 -23.19 -1.68 -3.16
CA THR A 229 -23.42 -1.41 -1.74
C THR A 229 -24.49 -2.34 -1.17
N PHE A 230 -24.27 -3.65 -1.29
CA PHE A 230 -25.24 -4.68 -0.86
C PHE A 230 -26.63 -4.49 -1.52
N PHE A 231 -26.63 -4.28 -2.83
CA PHE A 231 -27.82 -4.17 -3.69
C PHE A 231 -28.64 -2.88 -3.53
N THR A 232 -28.17 -1.87 -2.79
CA THR A 232 -28.84 -0.57 -2.70
C THR A 232 -28.70 0.26 -3.98
N HIS A 233 -27.59 0.09 -4.71
CA HIS A 233 -27.29 0.75 -5.99
C HIS A 233 -26.99 -0.27 -7.10
N PRO A 234 -27.97 -1.06 -7.56
CA PRO A 234 -27.72 -2.18 -8.48
C PRO A 234 -27.09 -1.76 -9.82
N GLY A 235 -27.40 -0.55 -10.31
CA GLY A 235 -26.81 -0.02 -11.54
C GLY A 235 -25.29 0.18 -11.47
N MET A 236 -24.72 0.33 -10.26
CA MET A 236 -23.29 0.54 -10.09
C MET A 236 -22.44 -0.66 -10.47
N PHE A 237 -22.98 -1.89 -10.46
CA PHE A 237 -22.21 -3.06 -10.90
C PHE A 237 -21.73 -2.95 -12.35
N LEU A 238 -22.60 -2.43 -13.23
CA LEU A 238 -22.27 -2.24 -14.64
C LEU A 238 -21.48 -0.95 -14.87
N GLN A 239 -21.71 0.09 -14.07
CA GLN A 239 -21.08 1.40 -14.26
C GLN A 239 -19.67 1.49 -13.66
N ALA A 240 -19.42 0.84 -12.52
CA ALA A 240 -18.20 1.01 -11.74
C ALA A 240 -16.91 0.69 -12.52
N PRO A 241 -16.82 -0.41 -13.31
CA PRO A 241 -15.63 -0.69 -14.10
C PRO A 241 -15.30 0.41 -15.11
N PHE A 242 -16.31 0.96 -15.80
CA PHE A 242 -16.10 2.02 -16.79
C PHE A 242 -15.71 3.34 -16.12
N LYS A 243 -16.40 3.71 -15.01
CA LYS A 243 -16.04 4.89 -14.20
C LYS A 243 -14.60 4.82 -13.70
N ALA A 244 -14.16 3.65 -13.23
CA ALA A 244 -12.80 3.40 -12.78
C ALA A 244 -11.79 3.63 -13.91
N ILE A 245 -12.00 2.99 -15.06
CA ILE A 245 -11.10 3.10 -16.21
C ILE A 245 -11.04 4.55 -16.71
N GLU A 246 -12.18 5.20 -16.90
CA GLU A 246 -12.26 6.59 -17.38
C GLU A 246 -11.52 7.55 -16.45
N HIS A 247 -11.75 7.45 -15.13
CA HIS A 247 -11.09 8.28 -14.14
C HIS A 247 -9.57 8.08 -14.15
N TRP A 248 -9.09 6.84 -13.98
CA TRP A 248 -7.66 6.57 -13.79
C TRP A 248 -6.84 6.68 -15.07
N VAL A 249 -7.43 6.44 -16.25
CA VAL A 249 -6.79 6.78 -17.53
C VAL A 249 -6.67 8.30 -17.66
N GLY A 250 -7.70 9.06 -17.27
CA GLY A 250 -7.66 10.52 -17.23
C GLY A 250 -6.56 11.05 -16.31
N ILE A 251 -6.50 10.56 -15.07
CA ILE A 251 -5.47 10.94 -14.09
C ILE A 251 -4.07 10.53 -14.57
N SER A 252 -3.91 9.35 -15.18
CA SER A 252 -2.61 8.90 -15.72
C SER A 252 -2.09 9.83 -16.83
N GLY A 253 -2.98 10.49 -17.56
CA GLY A 253 -2.64 11.50 -18.56
C GLY A 253 -2.29 12.88 -17.98
N GLN A 254 -2.51 13.09 -16.68
CA GLN A 254 -2.22 14.34 -15.97
C GLN A 254 -0.95 14.20 -15.13
N CYS A 255 -0.12 15.24 -15.13
CA CYS A 255 1.07 15.29 -14.28
C CYS A 255 0.74 16.01 -12.95
N ARG A 256 -0.07 15.37 -12.09
CA ARG A 256 -0.42 15.94 -10.77
C ARG A 256 0.70 15.74 -9.74
N LEU A 257 1.22 14.52 -9.66
CA LEU A 257 2.34 14.12 -8.80
C LEU A 257 3.43 13.52 -9.70
N CYS A 258 4.21 14.40 -10.33
CA CYS A 258 5.13 14.06 -11.40
C CYS A 258 6.39 13.33 -10.92
N GLY A 259 7.05 12.65 -11.87
CA GLY A 259 8.41 12.16 -11.72
C GLY A 259 8.87 11.40 -12.96
N GLY A 260 10.19 11.33 -13.16
CA GLY A 260 10.77 10.60 -14.28
C GLY A 260 10.48 9.08 -14.26
N PRO A 261 10.72 8.36 -15.37
CA PRO A 261 10.52 6.90 -15.43
C PRO A 261 11.40 6.12 -14.45
N TYR A 262 12.51 6.73 -13.99
CA TYR A 262 13.43 6.18 -13.01
C TYR A 262 13.04 6.49 -11.55
N TRP A 263 11.92 7.18 -11.29
CA TRP A 263 11.56 7.68 -9.96
C TRP A 263 11.54 6.57 -8.90
N TYR A 264 10.93 5.41 -9.20
CA TYR A 264 10.91 4.28 -8.27
C TYR A 264 12.30 3.65 -8.04
N LEU A 265 13.25 3.78 -8.98
CA LEU A 265 14.63 3.34 -8.76
C LEU A 265 15.32 4.20 -7.71
N LEU A 266 14.97 5.49 -7.61
CA LEU A 266 15.50 6.37 -6.57
C LEU A 266 14.96 5.98 -5.21
N ILE A 267 13.65 5.74 -5.09
CA ILE A 267 13.03 5.29 -3.83
C ILE A 267 13.60 3.91 -3.42
N LEU A 268 13.69 2.96 -4.34
CA LEU A 268 14.33 1.66 -4.10
C LEU A 268 15.80 1.82 -3.66
N GLY A 269 16.55 2.71 -4.30
CA GLY A 269 17.95 2.98 -3.99
C GLY A 269 18.17 3.64 -2.63
N LEU A 270 17.17 4.36 -2.10
CA LEU A 270 17.24 4.94 -0.75
C LEU A 270 16.83 3.94 0.33
N TYR A 271 15.68 3.31 0.15
CA TYR A 271 15.04 2.59 1.25
C TYR A 271 15.25 1.08 1.18
N GLU A 272 15.53 0.53 0.00
CA GLU A 272 15.53 -0.92 -0.26
C GLU A 272 16.82 -1.39 -0.95
N LEU A 273 17.90 -0.59 -0.91
CA LEU A 273 19.13 -0.83 -1.67
C LEU A 273 19.70 -2.25 -1.50
N PRO A 274 19.80 -2.82 -0.28
CA PRO A 274 20.29 -4.19 -0.14
C PRO A 274 19.38 -5.25 -0.79
N ILE A 275 18.05 -5.05 -0.76
CA ILE A 275 17.10 -5.95 -1.43
C ILE A 275 17.28 -5.85 -2.95
N LEU A 276 17.42 -4.64 -3.50
CA LEU A 276 17.68 -4.42 -4.92
C LEU A 276 18.98 -5.12 -5.35
N LEU A 277 20.08 -4.94 -4.62
CA LEU A 277 21.37 -5.57 -4.94
C LEU A 277 21.29 -7.11 -4.87
N LEU A 278 20.64 -7.65 -3.85
CA LEU A 278 20.44 -9.11 -3.72
C LEU A 278 19.55 -9.66 -4.84
N ALA A 279 18.51 -8.94 -5.24
CA ALA A 279 17.63 -9.33 -6.36
C ALA A 279 18.39 -9.32 -7.70
N LEU A 280 19.26 -8.34 -7.95
CA LEU A 280 20.13 -8.31 -9.13
C LEU A 280 21.11 -9.50 -9.15
N VAL A 281 21.73 -9.81 -8.00
CA VAL A 281 22.60 -10.99 -7.86
C VAL A 281 21.82 -12.29 -8.10
N ALA A 282 20.58 -12.38 -7.61
CA ALA A 282 19.71 -13.52 -7.83
C ALA A 282 19.27 -13.64 -9.30
N ALA A 283 18.91 -12.53 -9.96
CA ALA A 283 18.59 -12.50 -11.39
C ALA A 283 19.78 -12.97 -12.24
N TRP A 284 20.99 -12.50 -11.93
CA TRP A 284 22.21 -12.98 -12.59
C TRP A 284 22.47 -14.47 -12.34
N GLN A 285 22.33 -14.93 -11.09
CA GLN A 285 22.50 -16.35 -10.75
C GLN A 285 21.51 -17.22 -11.52
N TYR A 286 20.22 -16.92 -11.45
CA TYR A 286 19.17 -17.68 -12.11
C TYR A 286 19.34 -17.64 -13.64
N GLY A 287 19.52 -16.45 -14.21
CA GLY A 287 19.56 -16.22 -15.65
C GLY A 287 20.80 -16.78 -16.32
N VAL A 288 21.98 -16.46 -15.77
CA VAL A 288 23.29 -16.76 -16.37
C VAL A 288 23.87 -18.06 -15.81
N ARG A 289 24.11 -18.14 -14.50
CA ARG A 289 24.82 -19.28 -13.89
C ARG A 289 24.01 -20.57 -13.97
N GLU A 290 22.71 -20.49 -13.72
CA GLU A 290 21.79 -21.63 -13.76
C GLU A 290 21.19 -21.86 -15.16
N LYS A 291 21.51 -20.99 -16.14
CA LYS A 291 20.99 -21.03 -17.52
C LYS A 291 19.46 -20.88 -17.64
N GLY A 292 18.83 -20.17 -16.69
CA GLY A 292 17.38 -19.93 -16.69
C GLY A 292 16.90 -19.21 -17.96
N PHE A 293 17.66 -18.25 -18.48
CA PHE A 293 17.29 -17.57 -19.73
C PHE A 293 17.35 -18.48 -20.96
N SER A 294 18.32 -19.39 -21.00
CA SER A 294 18.39 -20.41 -22.05
C SER A 294 17.19 -21.35 -22.00
N GLN A 295 16.72 -21.71 -20.81
CA GLN A 295 15.53 -22.52 -20.63
C GLN A 295 14.26 -21.81 -21.11
N VAL A 296 14.09 -20.52 -20.75
CA VAL A 296 12.98 -19.70 -21.25
C VAL A 296 12.99 -19.63 -22.78
N LYS A 297 14.16 -19.34 -23.38
CA LYS A 297 14.32 -19.32 -24.85
C LYS A 297 13.94 -20.66 -25.48
N SER A 298 14.38 -21.77 -24.89
CA SER A 298 14.02 -23.11 -25.40
C SER A 298 12.52 -23.40 -25.29
N GLY A 299 11.87 -22.95 -24.21
CA GLY A 299 10.43 -23.08 -24.03
C GLY A 299 9.63 -22.25 -25.03
N ILE A 300 10.07 -21.04 -25.34
CA ILE A 300 9.46 -20.20 -26.40
C ILE A 300 9.56 -20.90 -27.76
N LEU A 301 10.73 -21.44 -28.10
CA LEU A 301 10.93 -22.16 -29.36
C LEU A 301 10.08 -23.44 -29.45
N GLU A 302 9.92 -24.16 -28.34
CA GLU A 302 9.04 -25.31 -28.25
C GLU A 302 7.57 -24.90 -28.44
N TYR A 303 7.12 -23.84 -27.77
CA TYR A 303 5.77 -23.28 -27.95
C TYR A 303 5.49 -22.89 -29.41
N LEU A 304 6.41 -22.17 -30.06
CA LEU A 304 6.25 -21.78 -31.46
C LEU A 304 6.17 -22.99 -32.41
N LYS A 305 6.82 -24.11 -32.07
CA LYS A 305 6.69 -25.36 -32.82
C LYS A 305 5.31 -26.00 -32.61
N ILE A 306 4.85 -26.13 -31.36
CA ILE A 306 3.54 -26.70 -31.01
C ILE A 306 2.40 -25.90 -31.66
N PHE A 307 2.48 -24.56 -31.62
CA PHE A 307 1.51 -23.67 -32.24
C PHE A 307 1.40 -23.90 -33.76
N LYS A 308 2.54 -24.15 -34.43
CA LYS A 308 2.57 -24.47 -35.87
C LYS A 308 2.03 -25.86 -36.19
N THR A 309 2.19 -26.85 -35.31
CA THR A 309 1.78 -28.24 -35.56
C THR A 309 0.35 -28.57 -35.14
N GLY A 310 -0.36 -27.68 -34.43
CA GLY A 310 -1.76 -27.87 -34.04
C GLY A 310 -2.02 -29.03 -33.05
N THR A 311 -0.97 -29.65 -32.53
CA THR A 311 -1.05 -30.73 -31.55
C THR A 311 -1.51 -30.18 -30.20
N GLY A 312 -2.57 -30.77 -29.63
CA GLY A 312 -3.27 -30.29 -28.44
C GLY A 312 -2.36 -29.81 -27.29
N ILE A 313 -2.62 -28.59 -26.85
CA ILE A 313 -1.78 -27.80 -25.93
C ILE A 313 -1.86 -28.29 -24.47
N ILE A 314 -2.86 -29.11 -24.14
CA ILE A 314 -3.16 -29.52 -22.76
C ILE A 314 -2.57 -30.91 -22.52
N ARG A 315 -1.45 -30.98 -21.79
CA ARG A 315 -0.85 -32.24 -21.32
C ARG A 315 -1.53 -32.74 -20.04
N SER A 316 -1.45 -34.06 -19.82
CA SER A 316 -1.80 -34.71 -18.56
C SER A 316 -0.99 -34.12 -17.41
N TYR A 317 -1.62 -33.85 -16.28
CA TYR A 317 -0.94 -33.12 -15.21
C TYR A 317 0.16 -33.94 -14.51
N GLN A 318 1.31 -33.29 -14.28
CA GLN A 318 2.49 -33.89 -13.63
C GLN A 318 3.10 -32.99 -12.53
N GLY A 319 2.41 -31.91 -12.13
CA GLY A 319 2.94 -30.92 -11.19
C GLY A 319 4.07 -30.06 -11.76
N ILE A 320 4.65 -29.19 -10.93
CA ILE A 320 5.77 -28.31 -11.33
C ILE A 320 7.09 -28.90 -10.83
N PRO A 321 7.99 -29.35 -11.74
CA PRO A 321 9.18 -30.13 -11.35
C PRO A 321 10.19 -29.35 -10.52
N ASP A 322 10.45 -28.07 -10.86
CA ASP A 322 11.40 -27.22 -10.15
C ASP A 322 10.71 -25.95 -9.65
N ARG A 323 10.09 -26.08 -8.48
CA ARG A 323 9.30 -25.01 -7.83
C ARG A 323 10.14 -23.78 -7.51
N SER A 324 11.40 -23.97 -7.10
CA SER A 324 12.27 -22.86 -6.71
C SER A 324 12.65 -22.01 -7.91
N ARG A 325 13.02 -22.64 -9.03
CA ARG A 325 13.29 -21.93 -10.28
C ARG A 325 12.03 -21.34 -10.90
N PHE A 326 10.89 -22.01 -10.75
CA PHE A 326 9.60 -21.47 -11.19
C PHE A 326 9.27 -20.16 -10.47
N ILE A 327 9.40 -20.14 -9.13
CA ILE A 327 9.19 -18.92 -8.35
C ILE A 327 10.20 -17.84 -8.74
N ALA A 328 11.48 -18.17 -8.90
CA ALA A 328 12.49 -17.18 -9.31
C ALA A 328 12.15 -16.56 -10.68
N LEU A 329 11.74 -17.37 -11.66
CA LEU A 329 11.31 -16.89 -12.97
C LEU A 329 10.07 -16.02 -12.88
N PHE A 330 9.06 -16.45 -12.12
CA PHE A 330 7.82 -15.72 -11.93
C PHE A 330 8.07 -14.37 -11.23
N SER A 331 8.84 -14.36 -10.15
CA SER A 331 9.24 -13.15 -9.42
C SER A 331 10.01 -12.19 -10.32
N LEU A 332 10.92 -12.69 -11.17
CA LEU A 332 11.63 -11.86 -12.14
C LEU A 332 10.68 -11.26 -13.19
N TYR A 333 9.75 -12.05 -13.72
CA TYR A 333 8.74 -11.61 -14.68
C TYR A 333 7.83 -10.53 -14.08
N TRP A 334 7.30 -10.79 -12.88
CA TRP A 334 6.44 -9.85 -12.15
C TRP A 334 7.20 -8.56 -11.78
N MET A 335 8.43 -8.66 -11.26
CA MET A 335 9.26 -7.51 -10.94
C MET A 335 9.51 -6.62 -12.18
N ILE A 336 9.93 -7.21 -13.31
CA ILE A 336 10.23 -6.43 -14.52
C ILE A 336 8.97 -5.75 -15.07
N LEU A 337 7.85 -6.48 -15.20
CA LEU A 337 6.64 -5.89 -15.75
C LEU A 337 6.02 -4.83 -14.85
N SER A 338 6.05 -5.03 -13.53
CA SER A 338 5.60 -4.00 -12.59
C SER A 338 6.48 -2.75 -12.65
N MET A 339 7.81 -2.91 -12.71
CA MET A 339 8.72 -1.77 -12.87
C MET A 339 8.48 -1.01 -14.19
N ILE A 340 8.26 -1.72 -15.31
CA ILE A 340 7.93 -1.09 -16.61
C ILE A 340 6.62 -0.32 -16.51
N PHE A 341 5.59 -0.93 -15.92
CA PHE A 341 4.28 -0.30 -15.78
C PHE A 341 4.35 0.96 -14.92
N TYR A 342 4.93 0.88 -13.73
CA TYR A 342 5.05 2.06 -12.86
C TYR A 342 6.08 3.09 -13.35
N ALA A 343 7.00 2.72 -14.24
CA ALA A 343 7.80 3.69 -14.99
C ALA A 343 6.93 4.46 -16.00
N TYR A 344 5.94 3.80 -16.62
CA TYR A 344 5.04 4.39 -17.61
C TYR A 344 3.90 5.23 -17.00
N VAL A 345 3.25 4.77 -15.93
CA VAL A 345 2.12 5.51 -15.30
C VAL A 345 2.55 6.92 -14.86
N GLY A 346 1.77 7.95 -15.21
CA GLY A 346 2.13 9.35 -14.97
C GLY A 346 2.19 9.75 -13.49
N GLU A 347 1.30 9.20 -12.66
CA GLU A 347 1.26 9.48 -11.23
C GLU A 347 2.38 8.74 -10.48
N LYS A 348 3.30 9.51 -9.87
CA LYS A 348 4.44 9.01 -9.09
C LYS A 348 4.21 9.26 -7.60
N VAL A 349 3.89 8.19 -6.89
CA VAL A 349 3.59 8.24 -5.46
C VAL A 349 4.30 7.09 -4.73
N PRO A 350 4.90 7.31 -3.54
CA PRO A 350 5.74 6.33 -2.87
C PRO A 350 5.08 4.99 -2.58
N TRP A 351 3.78 4.97 -2.25
CA TRP A 351 3.07 3.75 -1.86
C TRP A 351 2.98 2.70 -2.96
N LEU A 352 3.06 3.08 -4.24
CA LEU A 352 3.04 2.13 -5.36
C LEU A 352 4.32 1.28 -5.48
N ILE A 353 5.38 1.60 -4.71
CA ILE A 353 6.61 0.81 -4.70
C ILE A 353 6.37 -0.64 -4.25
N ILE A 354 5.38 -0.89 -3.39
CA ILE A 354 5.17 -2.20 -2.76
C ILE A 354 4.87 -3.29 -3.78
N HIS A 355 4.23 -2.94 -4.91
CA HIS A 355 3.89 -3.88 -5.98
C HIS A 355 5.12 -4.35 -6.77
N GLN A 356 6.17 -3.53 -6.79
CA GLN A 356 7.47 -3.83 -7.42
C GLN A 356 8.41 -4.51 -6.41
N LEU A 357 8.34 -4.08 -5.15
CA LEU A 357 9.23 -4.52 -4.09
C LEU A 357 8.92 -5.94 -3.61
N PHE A 358 7.66 -6.37 -3.57
CA PHE A 358 7.34 -7.74 -3.14
C PHE A 358 7.96 -8.83 -4.04
N PRO A 359 7.80 -8.82 -5.38
CA PRO A 359 8.49 -9.79 -6.23
C PRO A 359 10.02 -9.65 -6.14
N MET A 360 10.53 -8.44 -5.90
CA MET A 360 11.94 -8.21 -5.65
C MET A 360 12.44 -8.88 -4.36
N ILE A 361 11.65 -8.85 -3.27
CA ILE A 361 11.97 -9.57 -2.01
C ILE A 361 12.00 -11.08 -2.23
N LEU A 362 11.03 -11.63 -2.98
CA LEU A 362 11.02 -13.04 -3.34
C LEU A 362 12.27 -13.43 -4.13
N LEU A 363 12.70 -12.57 -5.06
CA LEU A 363 13.90 -12.80 -5.86
C LEU A 363 15.19 -12.63 -5.04
N ALA A 364 15.28 -11.58 -4.21
CA ALA A 364 16.42 -11.30 -3.35
C ALA A 364 16.72 -12.43 -2.35
N SER A 365 15.68 -13.17 -1.94
CA SER A 365 15.79 -14.30 -1.03
C SER A 365 16.11 -15.63 -1.71
N TYR A 366 16.20 -15.66 -3.05
CA TYR A 366 16.53 -16.84 -3.84
C TYR A 366 17.94 -17.37 -3.54
N HIS A 367 18.03 -18.64 -3.15
CA HIS A 367 19.28 -19.36 -2.92
C HIS A 367 20.30 -18.65 -2.00
N ILE A 368 19.84 -17.97 -0.93
CA ILE A 368 20.73 -17.42 0.10
C ILE A 368 21.42 -18.57 0.87
N THR A 369 22.69 -18.79 0.53
CA THR A 369 23.57 -19.82 1.10
C THR A 369 25.02 -19.32 1.14
N GLY A 370 25.86 -19.92 2.01
CA GLY A 370 27.28 -19.58 2.12
C GLY A 370 27.51 -18.09 2.39
N LYS A 371 28.40 -17.45 1.62
CA LYS A 371 28.75 -16.02 1.77
C LYS A 371 27.54 -15.07 1.60
N LYS A 372 26.49 -15.48 0.89
CA LYS A 372 25.26 -14.67 0.75
C LYS A 372 24.52 -14.49 2.06
N VAL A 373 24.70 -15.39 3.03
CA VAL A 373 24.11 -15.24 4.38
C VAL A 373 24.67 -14.01 5.08
N ILE A 374 25.97 -13.72 4.90
CA ILE A 374 26.62 -12.52 5.47
C ILE A 374 26.03 -11.26 4.81
N LEU A 375 25.90 -11.25 3.48
CA LEU A 375 25.28 -10.13 2.76
C LEU A 375 23.82 -9.92 3.20
N ALA A 376 23.06 -11.01 3.38
CA ALA A 376 21.69 -10.94 3.88
C ALA A 376 21.62 -10.42 5.32
N ALA A 377 22.57 -10.76 6.19
CA ALA A 377 22.63 -10.22 7.55
C ALA A 377 22.93 -8.71 7.55
N ILE A 378 23.89 -8.26 6.73
CA ILE A 378 24.19 -6.83 6.54
C ILE A 378 22.95 -6.10 5.99
N ALA A 379 22.27 -6.71 5.01
CA ALA A 379 21.01 -6.19 4.48
C ALA A 379 19.96 -6.02 5.58
N CYS A 380 19.80 -6.99 6.49
CA CYS A 380 18.86 -6.87 7.60
C CYS A 380 19.19 -5.70 8.53
N VAL A 381 20.47 -5.46 8.83
CA VAL A 381 20.88 -4.32 9.67
C VAL A 381 20.50 -3.01 9.01
N PHE A 382 20.82 -2.84 7.72
CA PHE A 382 20.41 -1.65 6.96
C PHE A 382 18.89 -1.45 6.96
N LEU A 383 18.14 -2.52 6.66
CA LEU A 383 16.67 -2.45 6.59
C LEU A 383 16.07 -2.08 7.95
N ILE A 384 16.56 -2.65 9.06
CA ILE A 384 16.08 -2.31 10.41
C ILE A 384 16.35 -0.84 10.73
N VAL A 385 17.57 -0.34 10.47
CA VAL A 385 17.91 1.06 10.76
C VAL A 385 17.07 2.01 9.90
N MET A 386 16.95 1.73 8.61
CA MET A 386 16.16 2.56 7.68
C MET A 386 14.66 2.50 7.99
N MET A 387 14.14 1.34 8.37
CA MET A 387 12.75 1.15 8.77
C MET A 387 12.46 1.94 10.04
N ALA A 388 13.37 1.92 11.01
CA ALA A 388 13.23 2.70 12.22
C ALA A 388 13.23 4.21 11.93
N HIS A 389 14.15 4.66 11.07
CA HIS A 389 14.24 6.05 10.60
C HIS A 389 12.93 6.54 9.98
N VAL A 390 12.38 5.84 8.99
CA VAL A 390 11.19 6.34 8.27
C VAL A 390 9.88 6.14 9.05
N CYS A 391 9.77 5.09 9.87
CA CYS A 391 8.54 4.77 10.57
C CYS A 391 8.39 5.50 11.91
N TYR A 392 9.48 5.78 12.62
CA TYR A 392 9.46 6.28 13.99
C TYR A 392 10.15 7.63 14.21
N THR A 393 10.59 8.28 13.15
CA THR A 393 10.91 9.71 13.23
C THR A 393 9.61 10.50 13.03
N PRO A 394 9.33 11.52 13.89
CA PRO A 394 8.26 12.49 13.63
C PRO A 394 8.38 13.01 12.19
N ALA A 395 7.27 13.35 11.53
CA ALA A 395 7.23 13.57 10.09
C ALA A 395 8.32 14.56 9.60
N ASP A 396 9.47 14.03 9.18
CA ASP A 396 10.47 14.78 8.43
C ASP A 396 9.91 14.98 7.03
N ILE A 397 9.42 16.18 6.78
CA ILE A 397 8.74 16.57 5.55
C ILE A 397 9.68 16.52 4.33
N ASN A 398 10.99 16.40 4.53
CA ASN A 398 11.97 16.28 3.48
C ASN A 398 12.32 14.82 3.14
N GLU A 399 11.68 13.84 3.76
CA GLU A 399 11.88 12.42 3.42
C GLU A 399 11.12 12.05 2.12
N PRO A 400 11.79 11.58 1.06
CA PRO A 400 11.16 11.26 -0.23
C PRO A 400 10.01 10.23 -0.20
N ILE A 401 9.91 9.43 0.87
CA ILE A 401 8.85 8.43 1.04
C ILE A 401 7.56 9.04 1.64
N VAL A 402 7.66 10.23 2.23
CA VAL A 402 6.54 10.95 2.84
C VAL A 402 5.84 11.78 1.77
N GLN A 403 4.52 11.65 1.66
CA GLN A 403 3.73 12.42 0.71
C GLN A 403 2.32 12.69 1.27
N VAL A 404 1.82 13.92 1.08
CA VAL A 404 0.51 14.42 1.54
C VAL A 404 0.30 14.27 3.06
N GLN A 405 1.39 14.36 3.83
CA GLN A 405 1.36 14.22 5.28
C GLN A 405 0.86 15.52 5.92
N ASN A 406 -0.11 15.41 6.84
CA ASN A 406 -0.58 16.56 7.59
C ASN A 406 0.49 17.05 8.58
N SER A 407 0.57 18.37 8.72
CA SER A 407 1.56 19.07 9.54
C SER A 407 1.31 18.94 11.02
N GLU A 408 2.37 18.92 11.83
CA GLU A 408 2.27 18.95 13.28
C GLU A 408 1.64 20.27 13.81
N ASP A 409 1.71 21.36 13.04
CA ASP A 409 0.98 22.61 13.29
C ASP A 409 -0.52 22.36 13.50
N MET A 410 -1.09 21.36 12.83
CA MET A 410 -2.50 21.03 12.97
C MET A 410 -2.85 20.56 14.39
N ARG A 411 -1.90 20.06 15.18
CA ARG A 411 -2.17 19.76 16.61
C ARG A 411 -2.50 21.02 17.39
N GLU A 412 -1.81 22.13 17.11
CA GLU A 412 -2.11 23.43 17.72
C GLU A 412 -3.44 23.98 17.20
N VAL A 413 -3.68 23.92 15.89
CA VAL A 413 -4.97 24.33 15.29
C VAL A 413 -6.13 23.56 15.91
N MET A 414 -6.01 22.23 16.06
CA MET A 414 -7.03 21.39 16.69
C MET A 414 -7.19 21.72 18.18
N SER A 415 -6.11 22.05 18.90
CA SER A 415 -6.19 22.48 20.30
C SER A 415 -6.92 23.83 20.46
N MET A 416 -6.72 24.76 19.51
CA MET A 416 -7.48 26.02 19.46
C MET A 416 -8.95 25.77 19.15
N ILE A 417 -9.27 24.86 18.22
CA ILE A 417 -10.66 24.44 17.97
C ILE A 417 -11.27 23.84 19.24
N ASP A 418 -10.55 22.97 19.96
CA ASP A 418 -10.99 22.38 21.24
C ASP A 418 -11.26 23.43 22.32
N SER A 419 -10.50 24.54 22.30
CA SER A 419 -10.68 25.68 23.22
C SER A 419 -11.75 26.69 22.79
N SER A 420 -12.34 26.53 21.59
CA SER A 420 -13.30 27.45 20.99
C SER A 420 -14.74 26.98 21.20
N GLY A 421 -15.65 27.91 21.50
CA GLY A 421 -17.09 27.62 21.60
C GLY A 421 -17.79 27.54 20.23
N SER A 422 -17.29 28.27 19.24
CA SER A 422 -17.79 28.30 17.86
C SER A 422 -16.64 28.54 16.89
N VAL A 423 -16.60 27.81 15.79
CA VAL A 423 -15.54 27.88 14.77
C VAL A 423 -16.16 27.97 13.38
N VAL A 424 -15.64 28.86 12.54
CA VAL A 424 -15.99 28.94 11.13
C VAL A 424 -14.86 28.34 10.29
N VAL A 425 -15.20 27.45 9.36
CA VAL A 425 -14.27 26.92 8.35
C VAL A 425 -14.76 27.35 6.97
N ALA A 426 -14.03 28.28 6.36
CA ALA A 426 -14.36 28.90 5.08
C ALA A 426 -13.28 28.58 4.03
N THR A 427 -12.99 27.30 3.84
CA THR A 427 -12.00 26.78 2.89
C THR A 427 -12.31 25.34 2.49
N GLU A 428 -11.93 24.96 1.26
CA GLU A 428 -11.98 23.58 0.76
C GLU A 428 -10.82 22.72 1.30
N SER A 429 -9.78 23.36 1.85
CA SER A 429 -8.63 22.70 2.47
C SER A 429 -8.84 22.52 3.97
N TYR A 430 -9.56 21.45 4.35
CA TYR A 430 -9.96 21.23 5.75
C TYR A 430 -9.63 19.82 6.28
N TRP A 431 -9.13 18.89 5.46
CA TRP A 431 -8.69 17.58 5.94
C TRP A 431 -7.42 17.72 6.80
N PRO A 432 -7.39 17.19 8.04
CA PRO A 432 -8.15 16.03 8.51
C PRO A 432 -9.30 16.35 9.49
N LEU A 433 -9.76 17.60 9.58
CA LEU A 433 -10.72 18.05 10.59
C LEU A 433 -12.01 17.21 10.68
N PRO A 434 -12.66 16.78 9.58
CA PRO A 434 -13.90 16.00 9.66
C PRO A 434 -13.70 14.70 10.44
N TRP A 435 -12.57 14.03 10.24
CA TRP A 435 -12.24 12.84 11.01
C TRP A 435 -12.08 13.16 12.50
N TYR A 436 -11.25 14.14 12.86
CA TYR A 436 -10.96 14.42 14.27
C TYR A 436 -12.14 15.01 15.05
N PHE A 437 -13.04 15.73 14.37
CA PHE A 437 -14.22 16.36 14.95
C PHE A 437 -15.53 15.65 14.58
N ARG A 438 -15.48 14.38 14.15
CA ARG A 438 -16.68 13.60 13.82
C ARG A 438 -17.68 13.47 14.98
N GLY A 439 -18.94 13.23 14.65
CA GLY A 439 -20.04 13.14 15.61
C GLY A 439 -20.37 14.51 16.22
N ASP A 440 -20.73 14.52 17.51
CA ASP A 440 -21.16 15.75 18.19
C ASP A 440 -20.06 16.82 18.29
N ARG A 441 -18.79 16.43 18.14
CA ARG A 441 -17.66 17.36 18.11
C ARG A 441 -17.71 18.32 16.92
N TRP A 442 -18.44 17.98 15.86
CA TRP A 442 -18.60 18.83 14.67
C TRP A 442 -19.62 19.95 14.89
N ASN A 443 -20.48 19.84 15.90
CA ASN A 443 -21.61 20.76 16.12
C ASN A 443 -21.19 22.21 16.38
N LYS A 444 -19.93 22.43 16.80
CA LYS A 444 -19.36 23.77 16.99
C LYS A 444 -18.72 24.37 15.73
N ILE A 445 -18.69 23.61 14.61
CA ILE A 445 -18.03 24.00 13.37
C ILE A 445 -19.08 24.38 12.32
N SER A 446 -19.12 25.66 11.97
CA SER A 446 -19.85 26.19 10.81
C SER A 446 -18.98 26.05 9.56
N PHE A 447 -19.27 25.04 8.73
CA PHE A 447 -18.53 24.77 7.50
C PHE A 447 -19.18 25.41 6.28
N TYR A 448 -18.45 26.29 5.61
CA TYR A 448 -18.87 26.95 4.37
C TYR A 448 -18.22 26.36 3.12
N GLY A 449 -17.09 25.67 3.26
CA GLY A 449 -16.36 25.07 2.14
C GLY A 449 -15.61 26.07 1.24
N ASN A 450 -15.96 27.35 1.22
CA ASN A 450 -15.23 28.37 0.46
C ASN A 450 -15.16 29.69 1.24
N LYS A 451 -14.29 30.61 0.81
CA LYS A 451 -14.28 31.97 1.35
C LYS A 451 -15.65 32.60 1.16
N VAL A 452 -16.20 33.17 2.22
CA VAL A 452 -17.48 33.90 2.23
C VAL A 452 -17.28 35.34 2.72
N ASP A 453 -18.25 36.22 2.49
CA ASP A 453 -18.20 37.56 3.07
C ASP A 453 -18.28 37.49 4.60
N PRO A 454 -17.46 38.24 5.37
CA PRO A 454 -17.49 38.20 6.83
C PRO A 454 -18.87 38.44 7.44
N SER A 455 -19.71 39.27 6.82
CA SER A 455 -21.09 39.52 7.27
C SER A 455 -21.94 38.25 7.38
N THR A 456 -21.59 37.19 6.65
CA THR A 456 -22.26 35.88 6.68
C THR A 456 -22.13 35.16 8.02
N PHE A 457 -21.05 35.42 8.77
CA PHE A 457 -20.78 34.77 10.06
C PHE A 457 -20.59 35.75 11.22
N THR A 458 -20.57 37.06 10.98
CA THR A 458 -20.44 38.07 12.04
C THR A 458 -21.48 37.89 13.15
N SER A 459 -22.73 37.54 12.80
CA SER A 459 -23.81 37.32 13.77
C SER A 459 -23.59 36.10 14.67
N GLN A 460 -22.77 35.14 14.24
CA GLN A 460 -22.41 33.96 15.02
C GLN A 460 -21.34 34.26 16.08
N ASP A 461 -20.67 35.42 15.96
CA ASP A 461 -19.53 35.85 16.79
C ASP A 461 -18.52 34.70 17.07
N PRO A 462 -17.98 34.04 16.02
CA PRO A 462 -17.18 32.84 16.21
C PRO A 462 -15.92 33.13 17.03
N ASP A 463 -15.42 32.14 17.75
CA ASP A 463 -14.16 32.30 18.49
C ASP A 463 -12.94 32.17 17.59
N MET A 464 -13.12 31.49 16.45
CA MET A 464 -12.07 31.16 15.49
C MET A 464 -12.64 31.08 14.07
N VAL A 465 -11.91 31.59 13.08
CA VAL A 465 -12.21 31.48 11.65
C VAL A 465 -10.98 30.90 10.94
N ILE A 466 -11.18 29.90 10.09
CA ILE A 466 -10.13 29.20 9.34
C ILE A 466 -10.39 29.37 7.84
N THR A 467 -9.39 29.87 7.12
CA THR A 467 -9.41 30.02 5.66
C THR A 467 -8.13 29.48 5.03
N HIS A 468 -8.14 29.26 3.72
CA HIS A 468 -6.92 29.04 2.94
C HIS A 468 -6.10 30.34 2.92
N ASP A 469 -4.77 30.27 2.91
CA ASP A 469 -3.91 31.46 2.90
C ASP A 469 -4.09 32.34 1.65
N THR A 470 -4.20 31.73 0.47
CA THR A 470 -4.44 32.44 -0.81
C THR A 470 -5.87 32.95 -0.99
N GLU A 471 -6.82 32.42 -0.22
CA GLU A 471 -8.24 32.81 -0.26
C GLU A 471 -8.70 33.27 1.13
N SER A 472 -7.96 34.24 1.68
CA SER A 472 -8.09 34.71 3.06
C SER A 472 -8.58 36.16 3.17
N TYR A 473 -8.67 36.66 4.40
CA TYR A 473 -8.90 38.07 4.72
C TYR A 473 -7.58 38.75 5.14
N ASP A 474 -7.43 40.03 4.83
CA ASP A 474 -6.25 40.79 5.27
C ASP A 474 -6.24 40.92 6.81
N SER A 475 -7.42 41.18 7.39
CA SER A 475 -7.67 41.19 8.83
C SER A 475 -9.15 40.96 9.12
N LEU A 476 -9.45 40.51 10.34
CA LEU A 476 -10.81 40.47 10.88
C LEU A 476 -10.85 41.27 12.20
N PRO A 477 -11.76 42.24 12.36
CA PRO A 477 -11.84 43.05 13.58
C PRO A 477 -12.01 42.18 14.83
N GLY A 478 -11.13 42.36 15.82
CA GLY A 478 -11.17 41.62 17.08
C GLY A 478 -10.49 40.24 17.06
N TYR A 479 -9.82 39.88 15.97
CA TYR A 479 -9.08 38.62 15.85
C TYR A 479 -7.58 38.86 15.66
N GLU A 480 -6.78 37.93 16.17
CA GLU A 480 -5.37 37.78 15.85
C GLU A 480 -5.23 36.80 14.67
N LYS A 481 -4.61 37.23 13.58
CA LYS A 481 -4.33 36.37 12.41
C LYS A 481 -3.01 35.63 12.64
N ARG A 482 -3.02 34.31 12.48
CA ARG A 482 -1.84 33.43 12.52
C ARG A 482 -1.88 32.49 11.33
N GLN A 483 -0.71 32.17 10.79
CA GLN A 483 -0.60 31.21 9.69
C GLN A 483 -0.05 29.88 10.19
N TYR A 484 -0.65 28.79 9.74
CA TYR A 484 -0.26 27.42 10.06
C TYR A 484 -0.18 26.58 8.79
N LYS A 485 0.67 25.57 8.77
CA LYS A 485 0.74 24.64 7.65
C LYS A 485 -0.28 23.53 7.86
N LEU A 486 -1.08 23.20 6.84
CA LEU A 486 -2.02 22.09 6.88
C LEU A 486 -1.32 20.78 6.58
N SER A 487 -0.60 20.73 5.46
CA SER A 487 -0.01 19.50 4.92
C SER A 487 1.16 19.80 4.01
N TYR A 488 1.94 18.74 3.70
CA TYR A 488 3.13 18.80 2.87
C TYR A 488 3.15 17.72 1.80
N TRP A 489 3.82 18.00 0.67
CA TRP A 489 4.14 16.99 -0.33
C TRP A 489 5.50 17.24 -0.97
N PHE A 490 6.12 16.15 -1.45
CA PHE A 490 7.28 16.25 -2.31
C PHE A 490 6.90 16.94 -3.63
N SER A 491 7.58 18.05 -3.94
CA SER A 491 7.42 18.77 -5.21
C SER A 491 8.49 18.31 -6.20
N TRP A 492 8.10 17.55 -7.22
CA TRP A 492 9.04 17.16 -8.29
C TRP A 492 9.60 18.38 -9.02
N TYR A 493 8.74 19.36 -9.35
CA TYR A 493 9.12 20.56 -10.10
C TYR A 493 10.22 21.37 -9.39
N ASP A 494 10.15 21.46 -8.07
CA ASP A 494 11.13 22.23 -7.29
C ASP A 494 12.46 21.48 -7.08
N ASN A 495 12.49 20.16 -7.31
CA ASN A 495 13.63 19.30 -6.96
C ASN A 495 14.23 18.52 -8.14
N GLN A 496 13.62 18.52 -9.33
CA GLN A 496 14.06 17.74 -10.49
C GLN A 496 15.50 18.06 -10.94
N ASP A 497 15.96 19.30 -10.76
CA ASP A 497 17.33 19.74 -11.09
C ASP A 497 18.31 19.61 -9.91
N ARG A 498 17.82 19.14 -8.75
CA ARG A 498 18.57 19.01 -7.49
C ARG A 498 18.47 17.61 -6.88
N ILE A 499 18.25 16.60 -7.72
CA ILE A 499 18.05 15.21 -7.27
C ILE A 499 19.15 14.75 -6.28
N PRO A 500 20.47 14.95 -6.52
CA PRO A 500 21.48 14.55 -5.54
C PRO A 500 21.36 15.29 -4.21
N ALA A 501 21.05 16.60 -4.22
CA ALA A 501 20.90 17.39 -3.00
C ALA A 501 19.76 16.84 -2.13
N TYR A 502 18.63 16.55 -2.75
CA TYR A 502 17.47 16.03 -2.05
C TYR A 502 17.67 14.58 -1.58
N TYR A 503 18.09 13.69 -2.47
CA TYR A 503 18.17 12.25 -2.16
C TYR A 503 19.35 11.89 -1.26
N LEU A 504 20.45 12.65 -1.25
CA LEU A 504 21.62 12.36 -0.40
C LEU A 504 21.66 13.18 0.88
N PHE A 505 21.18 14.42 0.85
CA PHE A 505 21.32 15.35 1.99
C PHE A 505 19.98 15.81 2.58
N ARG A 506 18.84 15.34 2.05
CA ARG A 506 17.49 15.78 2.45
C ARG A 506 17.30 17.30 2.31
N ASP A 507 18.09 17.93 1.43
CA ASP A 507 18.02 19.34 1.11
C ASP A 507 17.12 19.52 -0.13
N GLY A 508 15.82 19.40 0.10
CA GLY A 508 14.80 19.61 -0.92
C GLY A 508 13.76 20.64 -0.49
N LYS A 509 13.01 21.12 -1.47
CA LYS A 509 11.86 21.98 -1.25
C LYS A 509 10.59 21.14 -1.19
N SER A 510 9.84 21.24 -0.10
CA SER A 510 8.52 20.63 0.01
C SER A 510 7.45 21.67 -0.33
N GLY A 511 6.42 21.25 -1.04
CA GLY A 511 5.19 22.04 -1.18
C GLY A 511 4.38 21.98 0.11
N SER A 512 3.60 23.02 0.38
CA SER A 512 2.66 23.04 1.51
C SER A 512 1.35 23.72 1.15
N ILE A 513 0.27 23.28 1.80
CA ILE A 513 -0.97 24.04 1.91
C ILE A 513 -0.91 24.77 3.25
N ASN A 514 -1.24 26.07 3.26
CA ASN A 514 -1.26 26.85 4.49
C ASN A 514 -2.67 27.36 4.78
N LEU A 515 -2.94 27.52 6.08
CA LEU A 515 -4.17 28.05 6.61
C LEU A 515 -3.89 29.37 7.30
N ASP A 516 -4.76 30.32 7.05
CA ASP A 516 -4.88 31.51 7.88
C ASP A 516 -5.95 31.25 8.94
N VAL A 517 -5.53 31.36 10.19
CA VAL A 517 -6.36 31.17 11.38
C VAL A 517 -6.52 32.52 12.08
N PHE A 518 -7.75 33.00 12.11
CA PHE A 518 -8.16 34.18 12.86
C PHE A 518 -8.75 33.72 14.18
N VAL A 519 -8.14 34.10 15.29
CA VAL A 519 -8.53 33.62 16.62
C VAL A 519 -8.71 34.79 17.58
N LYS A 520 -9.76 34.77 18.40
CA LYS A 520 -9.97 35.82 19.42
C LYS A 520 -8.81 35.86 20.42
N PRO A 521 -8.40 37.05 20.92
CA PRO A 521 -7.27 37.20 21.84
C PRO A 521 -7.33 36.30 23.08
N LYS A 522 -8.54 36.04 23.61
CA LYS A 522 -8.76 35.16 24.78
C LYS A 522 -8.22 33.73 24.58
N ILE A 523 -8.28 33.23 23.35
CA ILE A 523 -7.77 31.91 22.96
C ILE A 523 -6.32 32.05 22.55
N ALA A 524 -6.01 33.04 21.69
CA ALA A 524 -4.66 33.27 21.17
C ALA A 524 -3.58 33.37 22.27
N GLN A 525 -3.89 34.02 23.41
CA GLN A 525 -2.98 34.16 24.54
C GLN A 525 -2.59 32.82 25.19
N ARG A 526 -3.45 31.80 25.14
CA ARG A 526 -3.16 30.46 25.71
C ARG A 526 -2.10 29.70 24.90
N PHE A 527 -1.88 30.10 23.66
CA PHE A 527 -1.01 29.43 22.68
C PHE A 527 0.11 30.36 22.18
N LYS A 528 0.57 31.33 22.98
CA LYS A 528 1.62 32.29 22.58
C LYS A 528 3.06 31.76 22.65
N PHE A 529 3.28 30.50 23.06
CA PHE A 529 4.63 29.97 23.37
C PHE A 529 5.09 28.78 22.51
N SER A 530 4.40 28.40 21.44
CA SER A 530 4.82 27.28 20.57
C SER A 530 5.62 27.69 19.33
N SER A 531 5.67 28.98 18.96
CA SER A 531 6.22 29.44 17.67
C SER A 531 7.71 29.87 17.71
N SER A 532 8.49 29.41 18.68
CA SER A 532 9.94 29.59 18.71
C SER A 532 10.65 28.25 18.99
N GLY A 533 10.97 27.52 17.92
CA GLY A 533 11.74 26.28 17.96
C GLY A 533 12.05 25.80 16.56
#